data_AF-A0A251W8Z9-F1
#
_entry.id   AF-A0A251W8Z9-F1
#
_cell.length_a   1.000
_cell.length_b   1.000
_cell.length_c   1.000
_cell.angle_alpha   90.00
_cell.angle_beta   90.00
_cell.angle_gamma   90.00
#
_symmetry.space_group_name_H-M   'P 1'
#
loop_
_entity.id
_entity.type
_entity.pdbx_description
1 polymer ?
#
loop_
_entity_poly.entity_id
_entity_poly.type
_entity_poly.pdbx_seq_one_letter_code
_entity_poly.pdbx_strand_id
1 'polypeptide(L)'
;MPPITTYTDVLPLRAIAFQLLFLILAIAIEAAVLNVRLDLGRKVSMQYAATINLFTTVLGWIVFFVVEPLLPEPSRRMVIEYVFFGIKSIPTIMIGVGFAIFLATFLLKLQGIEWLELLLEKNKVAEKKSDEPPKFKGRRQQQNPVFEIEANRPLAVLWANAFSFTAISIILAIRILVPPLPVPR
;
A
#
# COMPACT_ATOMS: atom_id res chain seq x y z
N MET A 1 39.08 -19.97 13.65
CA MET A 1 38.45 -18.69 13.30
C MET A 1 38.47 -18.55 11.79
N PRO A 2 37.33 -18.68 11.09
CA PRO A 2 37.28 -18.40 9.66
C PRO A 2 37.33 -16.87 9.41
N PRO A 3 37.91 -16.45 8.27
CA PRO A 3 38.14 -15.05 7.97
C PRO A 3 36.83 -14.34 7.58
N ILE A 4 36.64 -13.14 8.12
CA ILE A 4 35.60 -12.19 7.74
C ILE A 4 36.08 -11.52 6.45
N THR A 5 35.77 -12.10 5.30
CA THR A 5 36.03 -11.46 4.01
C THR A 5 34.73 -11.30 3.23
N THR A 6 34.49 -10.05 2.83
CA THR A 6 33.41 -9.51 1.97
C THR A 6 32.06 -9.21 2.63
N TYR A 7 32.05 -8.18 3.49
CA TYR A 7 30.87 -7.35 3.78
C TYR A 7 30.56 -6.45 2.56
N THR A 8 30.02 -7.00 1.47
CA THR A 8 29.60 -6.21 0.29
C THR A 8 28.19 -6.57 -0.18
N ASP A 9 27.28 -6.79 0.76
CA ASP A 9 25.82 -6.80 0.51
C ASP A 9 25.09 -6.10 1.68
N VAL A 10 25.62 -4.97 2.13
CA VAL A 10 25.19 -4.27 3.36
C VAL A 10 24.00 -3.34 3.19
N LEU A 11 23.44 -3.24 1.99
CA LEU A 11 22.31 -2.36 1.73
C LEU A 11 21.23 -3.11 0.93
N PRO A 12 20.00 -3.24 1.47
CA PRO A 12 18.91 -3.92 0.80
C PRO A 12 18.29 -3.06 -0.31
N LEU A 13 19.13 -2.51 -1.19
CA LEU A 13 18.74 -1.60 -2.26
C LEU A 13 17.70 -2.24 -3.18
N ARG A 14 17.85 -3.54 -3.43
CA ARG A 14 16.89 -4.33 -4.20
C ARG A 14 15.50 -4.33 -3.53
N ALA A 15 15.43 -4.60 -2.23
CA ALA A 15 14.16 -4.61 -1.50
C ALA A 15 13.50 -3.23 -1.50
N ILE A 16 14.29 -2.18 -1.29
CA ILE A 16 13.82 -0.78 -1.33
C ILE A 16 13.26 -0.44 -2.72
N ALA A 17 13.98 -0.78 -3.79
CA ALA A 17 13.55 -0.51 -5.16
C ALA A 17 12.24 -1.24 -5.51
N PHE A 18 12.11 -2.52 -5.15
CA PHE A 18 10.86 -3.26 -5.34
C PHE A 18 9.72 -2.72 -4.49
N GLN A 19 9.99 -2.32 -3.24
CA GLN A 19 8.99 -1.73 -2.37
C GLN A 19 8.45 -0.42 -2.97
N LEU A 20 9.32 0.46 -3.47
CA LEU A 20 8.91 1.69 -4.13
C LEU A 20 8.14 1.42 -5.42
N LEU A 21 8.57 0.45 -6.24
CA LEU A 21 7.86 0.04 -7.44
C LEU A 21 6.44 -0.44 -7.12
N PHE A 22 6.30 -1.33 -6.14
CA PHE A 22 5.00 -1.86 -5.72
C PHE A 22 4.12 -0.79 -5.08
N LEU A 23 4.70 0.13 -4.32
CA LEU A 23 3.98 1.26 -3.75
C LEU A 23 3.39 2.16 -4.84
N ILE A 24 4.21 2.59 -5.81
CA ILE A 24 3.74 3.45 -6.92
C ILE A 24 2.68 2.73 -7.75
N LEU A 25 2.89 1.44 -8.05
CA LEU A 25 1.94 0.63 -8.79
C LEU A 25 0.60 0.50 -8.05
N ALA A 26 0.63 0.19 -6.75
CA ALA A 26 -0.57 0.09 -5.93
C ALA A 26 -1.32 1.43 -5.90
N ILE A 27 -0.62 2.54 -5.69
CA ILE A 27 -1.22 3.88 -5.71
C ILE A 27 -1.90 4.16 -7.05
N ALA A 28 -1.24 3.85 -8.16
CA ALA A 28 -1.79 4.12 -9.49
C ALA A 28 -3.07 3.29 -9.77
N ILE A 29 -3.03 1.99 -9.48
CA ILE A 29 -4.18 1.08 -9.66
C ILE A 29 -5.33 1.48 -8.74
N GLU A 30 -5.05 1.70 -7.46
CA GLU A 30 -6.08 2.00 -6.47
C GLU A 30 -6.70 3.37 -6.71
N ALA A 31 -5.91 4.38 -7.09
CA ALA A 31 -6.45 5.68 -7.48
C ALA A 31 -7.39 5.56 -8.68
N ALA A 32 -7.07 4.72 -9.68
CA ALA A 32 -7.93 4.49 -10.82
C ALA A 32 -9.24 3.79 -10.42
N VAL A 33 -9.15 2.74 -9.60
CA VAL A 33 -10.34 1.99 -9.13
C VAL A 33 -11.23 2.86 -8.25
N LEU A 34 -10.66 3.61 -7.30
CA LEU A 34 -11.42 4.51 -6.42
C LEU A 34 -12.08 5.64 -7.23
N ASN A 35 -11.41 6.20 -8.23
CA ASN A 35 -12.00 7.21 -9.09
C ASN A 35 -13.21 6.68 -9.87
N VAL A 36 -13.12 5.45 -10.38
CA VAL A 36 -14.23 4.84 -11.15
C VAL A 36 -15.37 4.36 -10.24
N ARG A 37 -15.05 3.85 -9.05
CA ARG A 37 -16.05 3.19 -8.18
C ARG A 37 -16.69 4.10 -7.13
N LEU A 38 -16.01 5.16 -6.73
CA LEU A 38 -16.47 6.10 -5.70
C LEU A 38 -16.70 7.52 -6.24
N ASP A 39 -16.43 7.76 -7.53
CA ASP A 39 -16.58 9.07 -8.20
C ASP A 39 -15.91 10.24 -7.44
N LEU A 40 -14.83 9.96 -6.72
CA LEU A 40 -14.16 10.95 -5.85
C LEU A 40 -13.42 12.04 -6.63
N GLY A 41 -13.42 11.98 -7.96
CA GLY A 41 -12.59 12.83 -8.81
C GLY A 41 -11.11 12.41 -8.75
N ARG A 42 -10.40 12.64 -9.87
CA ARG A 42 -9.05 12.10 -10.09
C ARG A 42 -8.02 12.55 -9.04
N LYS A 43 -8.06 13.83 -8.64
CA LYS A 43 -7.10 14.40 -7.67
C LYS A 43 -7.28 13.79 -6.28
N VAL A 44 -8.53 13.70 -5.82
CA VAL A 44 -8.85 13.17 -4.49
C VAL A 44 -8.54 11.68 -4.46
N SER A 45 -8.94 10.92 -5.48
CA SER A 45 -8.64 9.48 -5.57
C SER A 45 -7.14 9.20 -5.51
N MET A 46 -6.32 10.02 -6.18
CA MET A 46 -4.87 9.92 -6.13
C MET A 46 -4.31 10.24 -4.73
N GLN A 47 -4.82 11.28 -4.07
CA GLN A 47 -4.41 11.65 -2.71
C GLN A 47 -4.77 10.55 -1.70
N TYR A 48 -5.99 10.02 -1.75
CA TYR A 48 -6.45 8.94 -0.87
C TYR A 48 -5.60 7.69 -1.07
N ALA A 49 -5.43 7.23 -2.31
CA ALA A 49 -4.62 6.06 -2.61
C ALA A 49 -3.17 6.24 -2.14
N ALA A 50 -2.56 7.41 -2.38
CA ALA A 50 -1.19 7.71 -1.96
C ALA A 50 -1.03 7.69 -0.44
N THR A 51 -1.87 8.44 0.27
CA THR A 51 -1.81 8.56 1.73
C THR A 51 -2.01 7.21 2.40
N ILE A 52 -3.02 6.45 1.96
CA ILE A 52 -3.36 5.19 2.61
C ILE A 52 -2.33 4.11 2.29
N ASN A 53 -1.86 3.98 1.04
CA ASN A 53 -0.84 2.98 0.71
C ASN A 53 0.51 3.29 1.39
N LEU A 54 0.87 4.57 1.52
CA LEU A 54 2.06 4.98 2.27
C LEU A 54 1.89 4.65 3.76
N PHE A 55 0.74 4.98 4.34
CA PHE A 55 0.41 4.68 5.73
C PHE A 55 0.47 3.18 6.02
N THR A 56 -0.18 2.35 5.20
CA THR A 56 -0.15 0.89 5.37
C THR A 56 1.25 0.31 5.17
N THR A 57 2.05 0.91 4.28
CA THR A 57 3.45 0.49 4.08
C THR A 57 4.29 0.77 5.32
N VAL A 58 4.19 1.98 5.88
CA VAL A 58 4.91 2.36 7.10
C VAL A 58 4.48 1.49 8.28
N LEU A 59 3.17 1.27 8.45
CA LEU A 59 2.66 0.36 9.48
C LEU A 59 3.19 -1.07 9.28
N GLY A 60 3.23 -1.57 8.05
CA GLY A 60 3.79 -2.89 7.74
C GLY A 60 5.24 -3.03 8.18
N TRP A 61 6.06 -2.00 7.93
CA TRP A 61 7.46 -1.97 8.40
C TRP A 61 7.56 -1.89 9.92
N ILE A 62 6.74 -1.08 10.59
CA ILE A 62 6.70 -1.02 12.06
C ILE A 62 6.36 -2.39 12.63
N VAL A 63 5.30 -3.03 12.13
CA VAL A 63 4.90 -4.38 12.56
C VAL A 63 6.02 -5.38 12.30
N PHE A 64 6.67 -5.32 11.13
CA PHE A 64 7.80 -6.18 10.81
C PHE A 64 8.93 -6.04 11.85
N PHE A 65 9.37 -4.82 12.16
CA PHE A 65 10.46 -4.58 13.12
C PHE A 65 10.08 -4.92 14.57
N VAL A 66 8.80 -4.90 14.92
CA VAL A 66 8.33 -5.33 16.25
C VAL A 66 8.22 -6.85 16.34
N VAL A 67 7.75 -7.52 15.28
CA VAL A 67 7.50 -8.97 15.27
C VAL A 67 8.77 -9.77 15.00
N GLU A 68 9.66 -9.29 14.12
CA GLU A 68 10.92 -9.96 13.76
C GLU A 68 11.75 -10.42 14.96
N PRO A 69 12.01 -9.61 16.00
CA PRO A 69 12.83 -10.05 17.14
C PRO A 69 12.11 -11.06 18.04
N LEU A 70 10.78 -11.16 17.95
CA LEU A 70 9.97 -12.12 18.71
C LEU A 70 9.92 -13.50 18.04
N LEU A 71 10.39 -13.64 16.80
CA LEU A 71 10.37 -14.89 16.07
C LEU A 71 11.51 -15.83 16.50
N PRO A 72 11.26 -17.16 16.56
CA PRO A 72 12.31 -18.15 16.72
C PRO A 72 13.36 -18.05 15.60
N GLU A 73 14.63 -18.31 15.94
CA GLU A 73 15.79 -18.29 15.02
C GLU A 73 15.54 -18.83 13.59
N PRO A 74 14.94 -20.03 13.39
CA PRO A 74 14.73 -20.54 12.04
C PRO A 74 13.72 -19.70 11.23
N SER A 75 12.65 -19.23 11.87
CA SER A 75 11.63 -18.39 11.23
C SER A 75 12.16 -16.98 10.95
N ARG A 76 12.95 -16.42 11.87
CA ARG A 76 13.53 -15.09 11.74
C ARG A 76 14.46 -15.02 10.52
N ARG A 77 15.40 -15.96 10.40
CA ARG A 77 16.32 -16.05 9.24
C ARG A 77 15.57 -16.18 7.93
N MET A 78 14.60 -17.07 7.88
CA MET A 78 13.77 -17.30 6.69
C MET A 78 13.04 -16.02 6.24
N VAL A 79 12.50 -15.24 7.18
CA VAL A 79 11.82 -13.97 6.90
C VAL A 79 12.79 -12.90 6.42
N ILE A 80 13.94 -12.73 7.08
CA ILE A 80 15.00 -11.79 6.65
C ILE A 80 15.50 -12.13 5.25
N GLU A 81 15.80 -13.39 5.00
CA GLU A 81 16.27 -13.89 3.71
C GLU A 81 15.24 -13.66 2.60
N TYR A 82 13.96 -13.86 2.89
CA TYR A 82 12.90 -13.61 1.94
C TYR A 82 12.74 -12.11 1.61
N VAL A 83 12.67 -11.26 2.65
CA VAL A 83 12.43 -9.82 2.51
C VAL A 83 13.62 -9.10 1.88
N PHE A 84 14.84 -9.43 2.29
CA PHE A 84 16.04 -8.69 1.89
C PHE A 84 16.79 -9.34 0.73
N PHE A 85 16.84 -10.67 0.66
CA PHE A 85 17.70 -11.39 -0.28
C PHE A 85 16.93 -12.12 -1.40
N GLY A 86 15.61 -12.34 -1.23
CA GLY A 86 14.73 -12.85 -2.27
C GLY A 86 15.07 -14.26 -2.76
N ILE A 87 15.09 -15.24 -1.84
CA ILE A 87 15.41 -16.65 -2.11
C ILE A 87 14.42 -17.32 -3.09
N LYS A 88 14.93 -18.33 -3.83
CA LYS A 88 14.32 -19.03 -4.98
C LYS A 88 13.03 -19.83 -4.75
N SER A 89 12.63 -20.13 -3.51
CA SER A 89 11.47 -21.00 -3.26
C SER A 89 10.49 -20.34 -2.29
N ILE A 90 9.21 -20.32 -2.66
CA ILE A 90 8.12 -19.83 -1.82
C ILE A 90 7.52 -21.04 -1.08
N PRO A 91 7.78 -21.20 0.21
CA PRO A 91 7.15 -22.26 0.99
C PRO A 91 5.66 -21.97 1.17
N THR A 92 4.84 -23.02 1.23
CA THR A 92 3.38 -22.92 1.31
C THR A 92 2.88 -22.01 2.44
N ILE A 93 3.61 -21.97 3.57
CA ILE A 93 3.28 -21.09 4.70
C ILE A 93 3.31 -19.61 4.32
N MET A 94 4.17 -19.20 3.39
CA MET A 94 4.26 -17.81 2.91
C MET A 94 3.05 -17.41 2.06
N ILE A 95 2.37 -18.37 1.42
CA ILE A 95 1.10 -18.10 0.72
C ILE A 95 0.02 -17.72 1.74
N GLY A 96 -0.07 -18.47 2.84
CA GLY A 96 -1.00 -18.16 3.94
C GLY A 96 -0.70 -16.80 4.59
N VAL A 97 0.58 -16.51 4.83
CA VAL A 97 1.00 -15.19 5.35
C VAL A 97 0.66 -14.07 4.36
N GLY A 98 0.90 -14.26 3.06
CA GLY A 98 0.55 -13.30 2.02
C GLY A 98 -0.95 -13.02 1.97
N PHE A 99 -1.78 -14.05 2.11
CA PHE A 99 -3.23 -13.90 2.19
C PHE A 99 -3.67 -13.15 3.46
N ALA A 100 -3.06 -13.44 4.61
CA ALA A 100 -3.32 -12.71 5.84
C ALA A 100 -2.92 -11.23 5.73
N ILE A 101 -1.78 -10.92 5.09
CA ILE A 101 -1.35 -9.55 4.80
C ILE A 101 -2.34 -8.85 3.86
N PHE A 102 -2.84 -9.54 2.83
CA PHE A 102 -3.88 -9.02 1.94
C PHE A 102 -5.15 -8.61 2.71
N LEU A 103 -5.65 -9.46 3.61
CA LEU A 103 -6.81 -9.15 4.44
C LEU A 103 -6.54 -8.01 5.43
N ALA A 104 -5.41 -8.04 6.13
CA ALA A 104 -5.03 -7.00 7.08
C ALA A 104 -4.90 -5.63 6.39
N THR A 105 -4.24 -5.58 5.23
CA THR A 105 -4.12 -4.36 4.44
C THR A 105 -5.47 -3.86 3.92
N PHE A 106 -6.36 -4.76 3.49
CA PHE A 106 -7.73 -4.38 3.12
C PHE A 106 -8.47 -3.70 4.28
N LEU A 107 -8.43 -4.29 5.48
CA LEU A 107 -9.09 -3.73 6.67
C LEU A 107 -8.50 -2.37 7.06
N LEU A 108 -7.16 -2.24 7.05
CA LEU A 108 -6.49 -0.98 7.32
C LEU A 108 -6.84 0.09 6.28
N LYS A 109 -6.97 -0.28 5.01
CA LYS A 109 -7.38 0.63 3.94
C LYS A 109 -8.80 1.12 4.13
N LEU A 110 -9.73 0.23 4.49
CA LEU A 110 -11.11 0.58 4.75
C LEU A 110 -11.21 1.63 5.86
N GLN A 111 -10.56 1.36 7.00
CA GLN A 111 -10.51 2.28 8.14
C GLN A 111 -9.77 3.58 7.80
N GLY A 112 -8.71 3.49 6.99
CA GLY A 112 -7.90 4.64 6.58
C GLY A 112 -8.67 5.68 5.77
N ILE A 113 -9.60 5.26 4.90
CA ILE A 113 -10.46 6.21 4.16
C ILE A 113 -11.38 6.95 5.14
N GLU A 114 -11.99 6.24 6.09
CA GLU A 114 -12.87 6.87 7.10
C GLU A 114 -12.12 7.90 7.94
N TRP A 115 -10.93 7.57 8.41
CA TRP A 115 -10.10 8.53 9.16
C TRP A 115 -9.71 9.74 8.31
N LEU A 116 -9.39 9.53 7.03
CA LEU A 116 -9.02 10.62 6.14
C LEU A 116 -10.19 11.58 5.88
N GLU A 117 -11.40 11.04 5.74
CA GLU A 117 -12.63 11.84 5.61
C GLU A 117 -12.91 12.66 6.86
N LEU A 118 -12.86 12.05 8.05
CA LEU A 118 -13.05 12.74 9.33
C LEU A 118 -12.04 13.89 9.51
N LEU A 119 -10.78 13.69 9.12
CA LEU A 119 -9.75 14.72 9.15
C LEU A 119 -10.04 15.85 8.14
N LEU A 120 -10.51 15.50 6.93
CA LEU A 120 -10.83 16.48 5.90
C LEU A 120 -12.07 17.33 6.24
N GLU A 121 -13.11 16.70 6.80
CA GLU A 121 -14.34 17.39 7.22
C GLU A 121 -14.06 18.37 8.36
N LYS A 122 -13.25 17.96 9.34
CA LYS A 122 -12.84 18.82 10.45
C LYS A 122 -12.13 20.10 9.95
N ASN A 123 -11.30 19.98 8.91
CA ASN A 123 -10.61 21.13 8.32
C ASN A 123 -11.58 22.08 7.57
N LYS A 124 -12.56 21.55 6.82
CA LYS A 124 -13.57 22.38 6.14
C LYS A 124 -14.43 23.20 7.11
N VAL A 125 -14.76 22.62 8.27
CA VAL A 125 -15.54 23.32 9.31
C VAL A 125 -14.71 24.41 10.01
N ALA A 126 -13.39 24.22 10.14
CA ALA A 126 -12.48 25.22 10.68
C ALA A 126 -12.31 26.42 9.73
N GLU A 127 -12.12 26.18 8.43
CA GLU A 127 -11.99 27.24 7.41
C GLU A 127 -13.27 28.07 7.25
N LYS A 128 -14.45 27.45 7.38
CA LYS A 128 -15.73 28.16 7.30
C LYS A 128 -16.01 29.11 8.47
N LYS A 129 -15.27 29.00 9.58
CA LYS A 129 -15.47 29.84 10.78
C LYS A 129 -14.57 31.08 10.79
N SER A 130 -13.55 31.15 9.92
CA SER A 130 -12.60 32.26 9.92
C SER A 130 -12.93 33.39 8.95
N ASP A 131 -13.79 33.17 7.96
CA ASP A 131 -14.08 34.18 6.92
C ASP A 131 -15.58 34.23 6.57
N GLU A 132 -16.26 35.36 6.85
CA GLU A 132 -17.24 35.95 5.92
C GLU A 132 -17.68 37.37 6.35
N PRO A 133 -17.93 38.27 5.38
CA PRO A 133 -19.31 38.46 4.91
C PRO A 133 -19.50 38.15 3.42
N PRO A 134 -20.75 37.95 2.96
CA PRO A 134 -21.05 37.04 1.85
C PRO A 134 -20.94 37.74 0.49
N LYS A 135 -20.25 37.12 -0.46
CA LYS A 135 -20.37 37.46 -1.88
C LYS A 135 -20.66 36.22 -2.72
N PHE A 136 -21.91 36.19 -3.14
CA PHE A 136 -22.51 35.44 -4.24
C PHE A 136 -21.49 34.95 -5.30
N LYS A 137 -21.27 33.64 -5.36
CA LYS A 137 -20.71 32.95 -6.54
C LYS A 137 -21.40 31.59 -6.74
N GLY A 138 -22.07 31.47 -7.89
CA GLY A 138 -22.12 30.26 -8.70
C GLY A 138 -22.68 29.00 -8.03
N ARG A 139 -23.98 28.80 -8.22
CA ARG A 139 -24.81 27.64 -7.87
C ARG A 139 -24.42 26.32 -8.61
N ARG A 140 -23.12 25.99 -8.68
CA ARG A 140 -22.61 24.81 -9.42
C ARG A 140 -21.59 23.95 -8.67
N GLN A 141 -21.35 24.23 -7.38
CA GLN A 141 -20.35 23.51 -6.57
C GLN A 141 -20.94 23.02 -5.24
N GLN A 142 -22.24 22.70 -5.24
CA GLN A 142 -22.99 22.16 -4.10
C GLN A 142 -23.70 20.85 -4.46
N GLN A 143 -23.09 20.04 -5.32
CA GLN A 143 -23.44 18.64 -5.50
C GLN A 143 -22.18 17.81 -5.27
N ASN A 144 -21.73 17.79 -4.02
CA ASN A 144 -20.97 16.66 -3.52
C ASN A 144 -21.95 15.85 -2.70
N PRO A 145 -22.58 14.79 -3.24
CA PRO A 145 -23.21 13.80 -2.39
C PRO A 145 -22.07 13.02 -1.72
N VAL A 146 -21.46 13.61 -0.69
CA VAL A 146 -20.58 12.89 0.26
C VAL A 146 -21.39 11.84 1.04
N PHE A 147 -22.72 11.86 0.92
CA PHE A 147 -23.64 11.13 1.80
C PHE A 147 -24.51 10.05 1.13
N GLU A 148 -24.21 9.61 -0.10
CA GLU A 148 -24.92 8.46 -0.69
C GLU A 148 -23.96 7.50 -1.42
N ILE A 149 -22.97 6.95 -0.70
CA ILE A 149 -22.19 5.79 -1.18
C ILE A 149 -22.15 4.72 -0.07
N GLU A 150 -23.32 4.30 0.42
CA GLU A 150 -23.41 3.46 1.64
C GLU A 150 -23.57 1.94 1.41
N ALA A 151 -23.44 1.44 0.18
CA ALA A 151 -23.41 -0.03 -0.05
C ALA A 151 -22.17 -0.55 -0.80
N ASN A 152 -21.47 0.30 -1.56
CA ASN A 152 -20.42 -0.14 -2.48
C ASN A 152 -19.01 0.26 -2.08
N ARG A 153 -18.82 1.00 -0.98
CA ARG A 153 -17.49 1.48 -0.58
C ARG A 153 -16.55 0.38 -0.09
N PRO A 154 -16.94 -0.52 0.83
CA PRO A 154 -16.10 -1.67 1.19
C PRO A 154 -15.73 -2.50 -0.03
N LEU A 155 -16.67 -2.68 -0.97
CA LEU A 155 -16.43 -3.37 -2.23
C LEU A 155 -15.42 -2.62 -3.10
N ALA A 156 -15.55 -1.30 -3.25
CA ALA A 156 -14.60 -0.50 -4.03
C ALA A 156 -13.17 -0.62 -3.48
N VAL A 157 -13.01 -0.55 -2.17
CA VAL A 157 -11.70 -0.73 -1.49
C VAL A 157 -11.19 -2.16 -1.68
N LEU A 158 -12.07 -3.16 -1.58
CA LEU A 158 -11.71 -4.56 -1.79
C LEU A 158 -11.23 -4.80 -3.23
N TRP A 159 -11.97 -4.28 -4.21
CA TRP A 159 -11.59 -4.34 -5.63
C TRP A 159 -10.25 -3.65 -5.86
N ALA A 160 -10.06 -2.45 -5.30
CA ALA A 160 -8.82 -1.70 -5.41
C ALA A 160 -7.63 -2.53 -4.87
N ASN A 161 -7.76 -3.09 -3.66
CA ASN A 161 -6.74 -3.91 -3.04
C ASN A 161 -6.49 -5.23 -3.80
N ALA A 162 -7.55 -5.87 -4.31
CA ALA A 162 -7.44 -7.10 -5.08
C ALA A 162 -6.69 -6.87 -6.40
N PHE A 163 -6.99 -5.80 -7.13
CA PHE A 163 -6.29 -5.47 -8.37
C PHE A 163 -4.82 -5.14 -8.12
N SER A 164 -4.50 -4.37 -7.07
CA SER A 164 -3.11 -4.02 -6.75
C SER A 164 -2.30 -5.24 -6.33
N PHE A 165 -2.82 -6.10 -5.45
CA PHE A 165 -2.15 -7.34 -5.04
C PHE A 165 -2.02 -8.34 -6.18
N THR A 166 -3.01 -8.42 -7.08
CA THR A 166 -2.93 -9.27 -8.28
C THR A 166 -1.81 -8.78 -9.20
N ALA A 167 -1.74 -7.48 -9.48
CA ALA A 167 -0.69 -6.92 -10.31
C ALA A 167 0.71 -7.14 -9.72
N ILE A 168 0.88 -6.91 -8.41
CA ILE A 168 2.13 -7.17 -7.70
C ILE A 168 2.50 -8.66 -7.79
N SER A 169 1.53 -9.57 -7.58
CA SER A 169 1.74 -11.01 -7.66
C SER A 169 2.16 -11.46 -9.06
N ILE A 170 1.59 -10.88 -10.11
CA ILE A 170 1.99 -11.14 -11.51
C ILE A 170 3.45 -10.70 -11.74
N ILE A 171 3.83 -9.50 -11.27
CA ILE A 171 5.21 -9.02 -11.40
C ILE A 171 6.19 -9.95 -10.67
N LEU A 172 5.82 -10.41 -9.47
CA LEU A 172 6.61 -11.37 -8.71
C LEU A 172 6.70 -12.73 -9.42
N ALA A 173 5.61 -13.22 -10.01
CA ALA A 173 5.60 -14.46 -10.79
C ALA A 173 6.52 -14.37 -12.01
N ILE A 174 6.45 -13.27 -12.77
CA ILE A 174 7.34 -13.02 -13.91
C ILE A 174 8.81 -13.02 -13.46
N ARG A 175 9.13 -12.33 -12.35
CA ARG A 175 10.49 -12.31 -11.79
C ARG A 175 11.01 -13.71 -11.47
N ILE A 176 10.16 -14.61 -10.99
CA ILE A 176 10.55 -15.98 -10.64
C ILE A 176 10.72 -16.84 -11.89
N LEU A 177 9.88 -16.65 -12.90
CA LEU A 177 9.86 -17.44 -14.14
C LEU A 177 10.94 -17.01 -15.15
N VAL A 178 11.34 -15.73 -15.16
CA VAL A 178 12.35 -15.21 -16.07
C VAL A 178 13.74 -15.35 -15.44
N PRO A 179 14.61 -16.25 -15.95
CA PRO A 179 15.98 -16.35 -15.44
C PRO A 179 16.74 -15.04 -15.68
N PRO A 180 17.65 -14.64 -14.77
CA PRO A 180 18.46 -13.44 -14.98
C PRO A 180 19.27 -13.60 -16.28
N LEU A 181 19.29 -12.54 -17.09
CA LEU A 181 20.08 -12.52 -18.33
C LEU A 181 21.54 -12.88 -17.99
N PRO A 182 22.20 -13.74 -18.80
CA PRO A 182 23.61 -14.04 -18.61
C PRO A 182 24.39 -12.73 -18.75
N VAL A 183 24.98 -12.27 -17.66
CA VAL A 183 25.89 -11.13 -17.69
C VAL A 183 27.19 -11.63 -18.34
N PRO A 184 27.63 -11.06 -19.47
CA PRO A 184 28.94 -11.38 -20.02
C PRO A 184 30.01 -11.01 -18.98
N ARG A 185 30.87 -11.97 -18.65
CA ARG A 185 31.99 -11.81 -17.72
C ARG A 185 33.11 -10.99 -18.35
#